data_AF-R9PKW5-F1
#
_entry.id   AF-R9PKW5-F1
#
_cell.length_a   1.000
_cell.length_b   1.000
_cell.length_c   1.000
_cell.angle_alpha   90.00
_cell.angle_beta   90.00
_cell.angle_gamma   90.00
#
_symmetry.space_group_name_H-M   'P 1'
#
loop_
_entity.id
_entity.type
_entity.pdbx_description
1 polymer ?
#
loop_
_entity_poly.entity_id
_entity_poly.type
_entity_poly.pdbx_seq_one_letter_code
_entity_poly.pdbx_strand_id
1 'polypeptide(L)'
;MKVIFDTNQSKTVLSKFKHKVDVLVPDDDFGKQRNSLIRLVVSSMENKPEQWDNLCQINIEWIGDQFISRLSDEEQKLSKERLDDICSMCFRFLFELYLSMKNDLAMEFESARRFVFNNVGLFESHAKEQIEFAIRDMPISIFKSIANSDSIESIKDFNSISAKAEELKKEWEKDIVDKETRVNKLKESLSEYENGFNFVGLFQGFDDLAKEKSDERDNILFWLKVLSALVVLPVLAELIIIYKNIDNIAAIKDGLIVSIFPTLSLAAIAIYYFRVLLFNYKSVKSQLLQIDLRKTLCRFIQHYSEYSSEIKKQDSESLAKFENIIFSGIVTEDGNLPSTFDGVEQIGKLIKSAKS
;
A
#
# COMPACT_ATOMS: atom_id res chain seq x y z
N MET A 1 -30.44 -26.83 10.66
CA MET A 1 -30.79 -27.32 12.00
C MET A 1 -32.29 -27.11 12.20
N LYS A 2 -33.05 -28.19 12.41
CA LYS A 2 -34.51 -28.14 12.62
C LYS A 2 -34.79 -27.99 14.11
N VAL A 3 -35.63 -27.03 14.49
CA VAL A 3 -36.01 -26.78 15.89
C VAL A 3 -37.43 -27.29 16.10
N ILE A 4 -37.61 -28.24 17.02
CA ILE A 4 -38.93 -28.81 17.34
C ILE A 4 -39.30 -28.56 18.79
N PHE A 5 -38.37 -28.78 19.73
CA PHE A 5 -38.68 -28.72 21.16
C PHE A 5 -38.72 -27.29 21.70
N ASP A 6 -37.87 -26.40 21.19
CA ASP A 6 -37.86 -24.97 21.55
C ASP A 6 -38.93 -24.14 20.84
N THR A 7 -40.12 -24.72 20.65
CA THR A 7 -41.28 -24.01 20.12
C THR A 7 -42.35 -23.89 21.20
N ASN A 8 -43.05 -22.75 21.24
CA ASN A 8 -44.12 -22.53 22.23
C ASN A 8 -45.22 -23.61 22.13
N GLN A 9 -45.49 -24.09 20.92
CA GLN A 9 -46.45 -25.17 20.68
C GLN A 9 -45.96 -26.49 21.29
N SER A 10 -44.73 -26.92 21.01
CA SER A 10 -44.19 -28.17 21.56
C SER A 10 -44.06 -28.12 23.08
N LYS A 11 -43.61 -27.01 23.67
CA LYS A 11 -43.56 -26.84 25.13
C LYS A 11 -44.95 -27.02 25.75
N THR A 12 -45.97 -26.43 25.15
CA THR A 12 -47.37 -26.59 25.61
C THR A 12 -47.83 -28.04 25.52
N VAL A 13 -47.53 -28.73 24.41
CA VAL A 13 -47.88 -30.14 24.21
C VAL A 13 -47.16 -31.04 25.24
N LEU A 14 -45.87 -30.85 25.44
CA LEU A 14 -45.05 -31.59 26.40
C LEU A 14 -45.58 -31.42 27.84
N SER A 15 -45.89 -30.17 28.23
CA SER A 15 -46.40 -29.83 29.57
C SER A 15 -47.77 -30.47 29.82
N LYS A 16 -48.70 -30.35 28.87
CA LYS A 16 -50.02 -30.99 28.93
C LYS A 16 -49.92 -32.51 29.02
N PHE A 17 -49.07 -33.12 28.19
CA PHE A 17 -48.92 -34.57 28.16
C PHE A 17 -48.31 -35.09 29.46
N LYS A 18 -47.32 -34.39 30.03
CA LYS A 18 -46.75 -34.69 31.34
C LYS A 18 -47.82 -34.74 32.43
N HIS A 19 -48.71 -33.75 32.49
CA HIS A 19 -49.84 -33.77 33.42
C HIS A 19 -50.77 -34.98 33.20
N LYS A 20 -51.03 -35.37 31.95
CA LYS A 20 -51.86 -36.54 31.61
C LYS A 20 -51.23 -37.85 32.10
N VAL A 21 -49.90 -37.98 32.03
CA VAL A 21 -49.16 -39.15 32.54
C VAL A 21 -49.10 -39.15 34.07
N ASP A 22 -48.99 -37.99 34.72
CA ASP A 22 -48.93 -37.86 36.19
C ASP A 22 -50.23 -38.30 36.90
N VAL A 23 -51.37 -38.22 36.21
CA VAL A 23 -52.68 -38.65 36.75
C VAL A 23 -52.88 -40.17 36.62
N LEU A 24 -52.07 -40.86 35.81
CA LEU A 24 -52.14 -42.31 35.69
C LEU A 24 -51.47 -42.99 36.88
N VAL A 25 -52.17 -43.92 37.51
CA VAL A 25 -51.60 -44.82 38.53
C VAL A 25 -51.57 -46.22 37.94
N PRO A 26 -50.41 -46.71 37.45
CA PRO A 26 -50.28 -48.07 36.96
C PRO A 26 -50.37 -49.08 38.09
N ASP A 27 -51.02 -50.20 37.84
CA ASP A 27 -51.17 -51.30 38.81
C ASP A 27 -49.88 -52.13 38.96
N ASP A 28 -49.02 -52.14 37.93
CA ASP A 28 -47.80 -52.93 37.83
C ASP A 28 -46.51 -52.10 37.95
N ASP A 29 -45.44 -52.71 38.48
CA ASP A 29 -44.14 -52.05 38.68
C ASP A 29 -43.48 -51.61 37.36
N PHE A 30 -43.63 -52.42 36.31
CA PHE A 30 -43.15 -52.07 34.96
C PHE A 30 -43.84 -50.82 34.43
N GLY A 31 -45.17 -50.75 34.51
CA GLY A 31 -45.95 -49.57 34.12
C GLY A 31 -45.54 -48.31 34.87
N LYS A 32 -45.23 -48.40 36.17
CA LYS A 32 -44.72 -47.28 36.97
C LYS A 32 -43.37 -46.79 36.47
N GLN A 33 -42.42 -47.69 36.25
CA GLN A 33 -41.08 -47.35 35.77
C GLN A 33 -41.10 -46.80 34.33
N ARG A 34 -41.92 -47.38 33.44
CA ARG A 34 -42.14 -46.88 32.08
C ARG A 34 -42.69 -45.46 32.08
N ASN A 35 -43.73 -45.20 32.86
CA ASN A 35 -44.33 -43.86 32.94
C ASN A 35 -43.35 -42.84 33.55
N SER A 36 -42.53 -43.27 34.51
CA SER A 36 -41.44 -42.46 35.08
C SER A 36 -40.41 -42.05 34.02
N LEU A 37 -40.01 -42.97 33.13
CA LEU A 37 -39.10 -42.66 32.02
C LEU A 37 -39.69 -41.62 31.08
N ILE A 38 -40.93 -41.84 30.64
CA ILE A 38 -41.63 -40.90 29.75
C ILE A 38 -41.65 -39.51 30.39
N ARG A 39 -42.01 -39.43 31.68
CA ARG A 39 -42.04 -38.18 32.44
C ARG A 39 -40.66 -37.52 32.49
N LEU A 40 -39.61 -38.28 32.78
CA LEU A 40 -38.24 -37.78 32.88
C LEU A 40 -37.80 -37.15 31.56
N VAL A 41 -37.96 -37.86 30.44
CA VAL A 41 -37.54 -37.40 29.12
C VAL A 41 -38.36 -36.19 28.66
N VAL A 42 -39.69 -36.26 28.76
CA VAL A 42 -40.58 -35.15 28.37
C VAL A 42 -40.32 -33.91 29.22
N SER A 43 -40.12 -34.06 30.53
CA SER A 43 -39.77 -32.92 31.41
C SER A 43 -38.41 -32.33 31.07
N SER A 44 -37.45 -33.16 30.65
CA SER A 44 -36.16 -32.66 30.22
C SER A 44 -36.24 -31.89 28.90
N MET A 45 -37.04 -32.38 27.95
CA MET A 45 -37.30 -31.69 26.68
C MET A 45 -38.00 -30.35 26.90
N GLU A 46 -38.94 -30.28 27.85
CA GLU A 46 -39.62 -29.03 28.23
C GLU A 46 -38.65 -28.02 28.88
N ASN A 47 -37.80 -28.48 29.81
CA ASN A 47 -36.93 -27.61 30.61
C ASN A 47 -35.63 -27.21 29.90
N LYS A 48 -35.10 -28.07 29.01
CA LYS A 48 -33.82 -27.86 28.29
C LYS A 48 -33.98 -28.13 26.80
N PRO A 49 -34.94 -27.49 26.11
CA PRO A 49 -35.29 -27.80 24.73
C PRO A 49 -34.12 -27.64 23.76
N GLU A 50 -33.31 -26.58 23.94
CA GLU A 50 -32.13 -26.32 23.10
C GLU A 50 -31.12 -27.48 23.12
N GLN A 51 -30.97 -28.17 24.25
CA GLN A 51 -30.06 -29.31 24.35
C GLN A 51 -30.52 -30.46 23.45
N TRP A 52 -31.82 -30.76 23.48
CA TRP A 52 -32.43 -31.81 22.69
C TRP A 52 -32.49 -31.44 21.21
N ASP A 53 -32.83 -30.19 20.90
CA ASP A 53 -32.77 -29.69 19.53
C ASP A 53 -31.34 -29.79 18.99
N ASN A 54 -30.30 -29.36 19.72
CA ASN A 54 -28.92 -29.44 19.24
C ASN A 54 -28.39 -30.88 19.07
N LEU A 55 -28.66 -31.76 20.05
CA LEU A 55 -27.99 -33.06 20.13
C LEU A 55 -28.80 -34.22 19.53
N CYS A 56 -30.08 -34.02 19.20
CA CYS A 56 -30.95 -35.06 18.68
C CYS A 56 -31.52 -34.76 17.28
N GLN A 57 -30.73 -34.09 16.43
CA GLN A 57 -31.17 -33.66 15.09
C GLN A 57 -31.64 -34.82 14.21
N ILE A 58 -31.07 -36.02 14.35
CA ILE A 58 -31.38 -37.15 13.48
C ILE A 58 -32.78 -37.70 13.80
N ASN A 59 -33.11 -37.98 15.07
CA ASN A 59 -34.48 -38.38 15.41
C ASN A 59 -35.48 -37.23 15.28
N ILE A 60 -35.06 -35.96 15.40
CA ILE A 60 -35.91 -34.80 15.08
C ILE A 60 -36.35 -34.84 13.62
N GLU A 61 -35.45 -35.20 12.70
CA GLU A 61 -35.77 -35.39 11.29
C GLU A 61 -36.61 -36.65 11.04
N TRP A 62 -36.29 -37.77 11.71
CA TRP A 62 -36.95 -39.05 11.45
C TRP A 62 -38.34 -39.19 12.07
N ILE A 63 -38.52 -38.74 13.33
CA ILE A 63 -39.74 -38.99 14.11
C ILE A 63 -40.25 -37.76 14.88
N GLY A 64 -39.58 -36.61 14.80
CA GLY A 64 -39.91 -35.44 15.64
C GLY A 64 -41.33 -34.92 15.48
N ASP A 65 -41.81 -34.75 14.24
CA ASP A 65 -43.17 -34.27 13.99
C ASP A 65 -44.21 -35.31 14.44
N GLN A 66 -43.95 -36.59 14.19
CA GLN A 66 -44.80 -37.69 14.62
C GLN A 66 -44.86 -37.77 16.15
N PHE A 67 -43.74 -37.55 16.83
CA PHE A 67 -43.65 -37.56 18.29
C PHE A 67 -44.54 -36.49 18.90
N ILE A 68 -44.39 -35.23 18.46
CA ILE A 68 -45.23 -34.13 18.95
C ILE A 68 -46.71 -34.37 18.64
N SER A 69 -47.02 -34.85 17.44
CA SER A 69 -48.40 -35.21 17.07
C SER A 69 -48.99 -36.26 18.00
N ARG A 70 -48.23 -37.31 18.36
CA ARG A 70 -48.69 -38.40 19.24
C ARG A 70 -48.91 -37.96 20.68
N LEU A 71 -48.15 -36.96 21.14
CA LEU A 71 -48.34 -36.34 22.45
C LEU A 71 -49.54 -35.38 22.47
N SER A 72 -49.83 -34.71 21.34
CA SER A 72 -50.94 -33.77 21.22
C SER A 72 -52.34 -34.39 21.08
N ASP A 73 -52.43 -35.70 20.81
CA ASP A 73 -53.71 -36.39 20.65
C ASP A 73 -54.43 -36.55 22.01
N GLU A 74 -55.30 -35.58 22.32
CA GLU A 74 -56.06 -35.49 23.56
C GLU A 74 -57.22 -36.50 23.62
N GLU A 75 -57.80 -36.89 22.48
CA GLU A 75 -59.03 -37.69 22.36
C GLU A 75 -58.81 -39.18 22.66
N GLN A 76 -57.62 -39.71 22.36
CA GLN A 76 -57.32 -41.11 22.64
C GLN A 76 -56.99 -41.36 24.12
N LYS A 77 -57.52 -42.46 24.69
CA LYS A 77 -57.12 -42.97 26.00
C LYS A 77 -55.66 -43.42 25.98
N LEU A 78 -54.95 -43.26 27.09
CA LEU A 78 -53.57 -43.76 27.25
C LEU A 78 -53.61 -45.26 27.57
N SER A 79 -53.78 -46.08 26.53
CA SER A 79 -53.64 -47.53 26.62
C SER A 79 -52.19 -47.93 26.91
N LYS A 80 -51.98 -49.17 27.37
CA LYS A 80 -50.64 -49.74 27.55
C LYS A 80 -49.82 -49.64 26.26
N GLU A 81 -50.40 -50.04 25.14
CA GLU A 81 -49.77 -49.99 23.80
C GLU A 81 -49.33 -48.57 23.43
N ARG A 82 -50.19 -47.56 23.64
CA ARG A 82 -49.84 -46.17 23.34
C ARG A 82 -48.72 -45.65 24.24
N LEU A 83 -48.70 -46.04 25.52
CA LEU A 83 -47.64 -45.66 26.44
C LEU A 83 -46.32 -46.37 26.13
N ASP A 84 -46.35 -47.63 25.70
CA ASP A 84 -45.19 -48.37 25.23
C ASP A 84 -44.61 -47.72 23.96
N ASP A 85 -45.46 -47.35 23.01
CA ASP A 85 -45.08 -46.61 21.81
C ASP A 85 -44.38 -45.28 22.16
N ILE A 86 -44.99 -44.47 23.03
CA ILE A 86 -44.43 -43.18 23.43
C ILE A 86 -43.11 -43.39 24.19
N CYS A 87 -43.03 -44.40 25.05
CA CYS A 87 -41.79 -44.78 25.74
C CYS A 87 -40.68 -45.14 24.75
N SER A 88 -41.00 -45.90 23.70
CA SER A 88 -40.03 -46.26 22.65
C SER A 88 -39.51 -45.02 21.91
N MET A 89 -40.37 -44.04 21.62
CA MET A 89 -39.96 -42.76 21.01
C MET A 89 -39.10 -41.92 21.96
N CYS A 90 -39.47 -41.83 23.25
CA CYS A 90 -38.66 -41.17 24.27
C CYS A 90 -37.28 -41.83 24.40
N PHE A 91 -37.23 -43.17 24.35
CA PHE A 91 -35.98 -43.92 24.40
C PHE A 91 -35.10 -43.66 23.19
N ARG A 92 -35.67 -43.56 21.98
CA ARG A 92 -34.93 -43.19 20.76
C ARG A 92 -34.21 -41.85 20.91
N PHE A 93 -34.92 -40.82 21.36
CA PHE A 93 -34.32 -39.51 21.64
C PHE A 93 -33.27 -39.58 22.75
N LEU A 94 -33.56 -40.28 23.84
CA LEU A 94 -32.61 -40.45 24.95
C LEU A 94 -31.32 -41.15 24.51
N PHE A 95 -31.44 -42.14 23.64
CA PHE A 95 -30.31 -42.91 23.14
C PHE A 95 -29.47 -42.11 22.15
N GLU A 96 -30.09 -41.32 21.26
CA GLU A 96 -29.34 -40.37 20.43
C GLU A 96 -28.64 -39.30 21.28
N LEU A 97 -29.31 -38.75 22.30
CA LEU A 97 -28.68 -37.81 23.23
C LEU A 97 -27.42 -38.41 23.87
N TYR A 98 -27.47 -39.67 24.29
CA TYR A 98 -26.31 -40.40 24.81
C TYR A 98 -25.18 -40.51 23.78
N LEU A 99 -25.49 -40.82 22.52
CA LEU A 99 -24.50 -40.95 21.45
C LEU A 99 -23.86 -39.61 21.06
N SER A 100 -24.63 -38.52 21.13
CA SER A 100 -24.20 -37.18 20.72
C SER A 100 -23.50 -36.39 21.85
N MET A 101 -23.68 -36.79 23.11
CA MET A 101 -23.03 -36.14 24.24
C MET A 101 -21.54 -36.51 24.36
N LYS A 102 -20.71 -35.53 24.72
CA LYS A 102 -19.28 -35.75 25.02
C LYS A 102 -19.04 -36.36 26.41
N ASN A 103 -19.95 -36.11 27.34
CA ASN A 103 -19.88 -36.54 28.72
C ASN A 103 -20.93 -37.61 29.00
N ASP A 104 -20.79 -38.33 30.11
CA ASP A 104 -21.77 -39.33 30.52
C ASP A 104 -23.16 -38.72 30.79
N LEU A 105 -24.20 -39.53 30.58
CA LEU A 105 -25.57 -39.18 30.97
C LEU A 105 -25.66 -38.94 32.48
N ALA A 106 -26.55 -38.03 32.88
CA ALA A 106 -26.91 -37.92 34.29
C ALA A 106 -27.49 -39.25 34.80
N MET A 107 -27.26 -39.56 36.08
CA MET A 107 -27.61 -40.85 36.68
C MET A 107 -29.07 -41.27 36.43
N GLU A 108 -30.00 -40.32 36.45
CA GLU A 108 -31.44 -40.56 36.20
C GLU A 108 -31.70 -41.06 34.77
N PHE A 109 -31.02 -40.47 33.78
CA PHE A 109 -31.12 -40.88 32.38
C PHE A 109 -30.46 -42.23 32.12
N GLU A 110 -29.34 -42.51 32.79
CA GLU A 110 -28.69 -43.82 32.69
C GLU A 110 -29.55 -44.93 33.30
N SER A 111 -30.18 -44.66 34.45
CA SER A 111 -31.16 -45.57 35.06
C SER A 111 -32.36 -45.82 34.14
N ALA A 112 -32.91 -44.77 33.52
CA ALA A 112 -33.99 -44.88 32.54
C ALA A 112 -33.57 -45.69 31.30
N ARG A 113 -32.37 -45.47 30.78
CA ARG A 113 -31.79 -46.24 29.68
C ARG A 113 -31.71 -47.72 30.05
N ARG A 114 -31.08 -48.06 31.19
CA ARG A 114 -30.93 -49.44 31.68
C ARG A 114 -32.27 -50.15 31.90
N PHE A 115 -33.27 -49.44 32.42
CA PHE A 115 -34.62 -49.99 32.57
C PHE A 115 -35.16 -50.51 31.23
N VAL A 116 -35.06 -49.72 30.16
CA VAL A 116 -35.53 -50.14 28.83
C VAL A 116 -34.73 -51.34 28.33
N PHE A 117 -33.40 -51.33 28.45
CA PHE A 117 -32.53 -52.45 28.06
C PHE A 117 -32.89 -53.76 28.76
N ASN A 118 -33.18 -53.71 30.06
CA ASN A 118 -33.47 -54.90 30.85
C ASN A 118 -34.90 -55.44 30.64
N ASN A 119 -35.81 -54.60 30.14
CA ASN A 119 -37.23 -54.92 30.05
C ASN A 119 -37.78 -54.93 28.61
N VAL A 120 -36.93 -54.94 27.58
CA VAL A 120 -37.34 -54.94 26.16
C VAL A 120 -38.41 -55.98 25.84
N GLY A 121 -38.35 -57.16 26.47
CA GLY A 121 -39.32 -58.24 26.26
C GLY A 121 -40.73 -58.00 26.83
N LEU A 122 -40.92 -56.99 27.69
CA LEU A 122 -42.21 -56.66 28.32
C LEU A 122 -43.03 -55.62 27.53
N PHE A 123 -42.40 -54.94 26.57
CA PHE A 123 -43.05 -53.97 25.68
C PHE A 123 -43.88 -54.68 24.60
N GLU A 124 -44.96 -54.03 24.16
CA GLU A 124 -45.74 -54.47 22.99
C GLU A 124 -44.88 -54.56 21.71
N SER A 125 -45.31 -55.40 20.76
CA SER A 125 -44.50 -55.78 19.57
C SER A 125 -43.92 -54.58 18.82
N HIS A 126 -44.74 -53.56 18.53
CA HIS A 126 -44.30 -52.37 17.80
C HIS A 126 -43.26 -51.55 18.58
N ALA A 127 -43.53 -51.27 19.86
CA ALA A 127 -42.60 -50.55 20.73
C ALA A 127 -41.29 -51.31 20.92
N LYS A 128 -41.36 -52.64 21.04
CA LYS A 128 -40.18 -53.52 21.14
C LYS A 128 -39.30 -53.42 19.89
N GLU A 129 -39.88 -53.51 18.70
CA GLU A 129 -39.14 -53.35 17.44
C GLU A 129 -38.45 -51.98 17.35
N GLN A 130 -39.13 -50.91 17.77
CA GLN A 130 -38.54 -49.56 17.80
C GLN A 130 -37.36 -49.46 18.78
N ILE A 131 -37.45 -50.11 19.95
CA ILE A 131 -36.37 -50.15 20.93
C ILE A 131 -35.19 -50.97 20.39
N GLU A 132 -35.44 -52.13 19.78
CA GLU A 132 -34.39 -52.97 19.19
C GLU A 132 -33.67 -52.25 18.04
N PHE A 133 -34.41 -51.55 17.18
CA PHE A 133 -33.85 -50.67 16.15
C PHE A 133 -32.96 -49.58 16.75
N ALA A 134 -33.44 -48.91 17.81
CA ALA A 134 -32.70 -47.86 18.49
C ALA A 134 -31.37 -48.35 19.06
N ILE A 135 -31.34 -49.58 19.57
CA ILE A 135 -30.14 -50.19 20.16
C ILE A 135 -29.15 -50.65 19.08
N ARG A 136 -29.65 -51.26 17.99
CA ARG A 136 -28.79 -51.99 17.04
C ARG A 136 -28.45 -51.17 15.79
N ASP A 137 -29.46 -50.64 15.12
CA ASP A 137 -29.33 -50.09 13.76
C ASP A 137 -29.22 -48.57 13.73
N MET A 138 -29.83 -47.89 14.71
CA MET A 138 -29.80 -46.43 14.82
C MET A 138 -28.38 -45.86 14.96
N PRO A 139 -27.46 -46.39 15.79
CA PRO A 139 -26.11 -45.83 15.90
C PRO A 139 -25.35 -45.87 14.57
N ILE A 140 -25.50 -46.97 13.83
CA ILE A 140 -24.88 -47.15 12.51
C ILE A 140 -25.46 -46.15 11.51
N SER A 141 -26.78 -45.95 11.56
CA SER A 141 -27.49 -45.02 10.68
C SER A 141 -27.12 -43.56 10.96
N ILE A 142 -27.02 -43.18 12.23
CA ILE A 142 -26.52 -41.86 12.66
C ILE A 142 -25.09 -41.67 12.16
N PHE A 143 -24.21 -42.64 12.40
CA PHE A 143 -22.82 -42.58 11.94
C PHE A 143 -22.73 -42.42 10.43
N LYS A 144 -23.53 -43.18 9.66
CA LYS A 144 -23.58 -43.08 8.19
C LYS A 144 -24.00 -41.69 7.75
N SER A 145 -24.98 -41.07 8.42
CA SER A 145 -25.41 -39.71 8.12
C SER A 145 -24.31 -38.69 8.38
N ILE A 146 -23.58 -38.83 9.48
CA ILE A 146 -22.48 -37.92 9.85
C ILE A 146 -21.28 -38.12 8.90
N ALA A 147 -20.89 -39.37 8.64
CA ALA A 147 -19.75 -39.72 7.79
C ALA A 147 -19.89 -39.24 6.34
N ASN A 148 -21.12 -39.18 5.83
CA ASN A 148 -21.42 -38.68 4.49
C ASN A 148 -21.90 -37.22 4.47
N SER A 149 -21.73 -36.47 5.58
CA SER A 149 -22.04 -35.05 5.60
C SER A 149 -20.96 -34.23 4.90
N ASP A 150 -21.38 -33.13 4.25
CA ASP A 150 -20.50 -32.17 3.57
C ASP A 150 -19.33 -31.70 4.46
N SER A 151 -19.56 -31.63 5.77
CA SER A 151 -18.56 -31.27 6.77
C SER A 151 -17.38 -32.25 6.80
N ILE A 152 -17.63 -33.56 6.71
CA ILE A 152 -16.57 -34.58 6.69
C ILE A 152 -15.92 -34.68 5.31
N GLU A 153 -16.68 -34.44 4.24
CA GLU A 153 -16.12 -34.30 2.89
C GLU A 153 -15.12 -33.12 2.81
N SER A 154 -15.45 -31.98 3.42
CA SER A 154 -14.55 -30.82 3.47
C SER A 154 -13.23 -31.09 4.21
N ILE A 155 -13.25 -31.96 5.23
CA ILE A 155 -12.03 -32.41 5.94
C ILE A 155 -11.20 -33.32 5.06
N LYS A 156 -11.84 -34.18 4.25
CA LYS A 156 -11.14 -35.05 3.30
C LYS A 156 -10.39 -34.23 2.24
N ASP A 157 -10.97 -33.11 1.81
CA ASP A 157 -10.38 -32.23 0.80
C ASP A 157 -9.41 -31.18 1.38
N PHE A 158 -9.29 -31.09 2.72
CA PHE A 158 -8.42 -30.13 3.40
C PHE A 158 -6.97 -30.17 2.90
N ASN A 159 -6.41 -31.36 2.69
CA ASN A 159 -5.05 -31.52 2.18
C ASN A 159 -4.89 -30.94 0.77
N SER A 160 -5.91 -31.06 -0.08
CA SER A 160 -5.89 -30.52 -1.44
C SER A 160 -5.99 -28.99 -1.45
N ILE A 161 -6.80 -28.42 -0.56
CA ILE A 161 -6.95 -26.97 -0.40
C ILE A 161 -5.66 -26.37 0.17
N SER A 162 -5.06 -27.03 1.17
CA SER A 162 -3.78 -26.62 1.75
C SER A 162 -2.65 -26.63 0.70
N ALA A 163 -2.58 -27.68 -0.14
CA ALA A 163 -1.60 -27.73 -1.22
C ALA A 163 -1.78 -26.60 -2.25
N LYS A 164 -3.01 -26.29 -2.66
CA LYS A 164 -3.32 -25.16 -3.55
C LYS A 164 -2.97 -23.81 -2.93
N ALA A 165 -3.20 -23.64 -1.63
CA ALA A 165 -2.86 -22.40 -0.92
C ALA A 165 -1.34 -22.17 -0.87
N GLU A 166 -0.55 -23.22 -0.62
CA GLU A 166 0.92 -23.16 -0.68
C GLU A 166 1.44 -22.84 -2.09
N GLU A 167 0.81 -23.38 -3.13
CA GLU A 167 1.16 -23.09 -4.53
C GLU A 167 0.89 -21.61 -4.89
N LEU A 168 -0.32 -21.11 -4.56
CA LEU A 168 -0.68 -19.70 -4.76
C LEU A 168 0.25 -18.76 -4.00
N LYS A 169 0.64 -19.12 -2.76
CA LYS A 169 1.58 -18.32 -1.97
C LYS A 169 2.93 -18.19 -2.67
N LYS A 170 3.48 -19.29 -3.20
CA LYS A 170 4.74 -19.27 -3.95
C LYS A 170 4.65 -18.42 -5.22
N GLU A 171 3.52 -18.50 -5.92
CA GLU A 171 3.29 -17.68 -7.12
C GLU A 171 3.24 -16.18 -6.78
N TRP A 172 2.55 -15.81 -5.69
CA TRP A 172 2.48 -14.43 -5.22
C TRP A 172 3.82 -13.89 -4.73
N GLU A 173 4.60 -14.67 -3.98
CA GLU A 173 5.95 -14.27 -3.57
C GLU A 173 6.83 -13.98 -4.80
N LYS A 174 6.74 -14.82 -5.84
CA LYS A 174 7.46 -14.59 -7.10
C LYS A 174 7.00 -13.31 -7.81
N ASP A 175 5.69 -13.10 -7.96
CA ASP A 175 5.15 -11.90 -8.64
C ASP A 175 5.51 -10.61 -7.88
N ILE A 176 5.52 -10.64 -6.55
CA ILE A 176 5.94 -9.50 -5.72
C ILE A 176 7.41 -9.17 -5.97
N VAL A 177 8.30 -10.17 -5.96
CA VAL A 177 9.74 -9.96 -6.22
C VAL A 177 9.99 -9.42 -7.63
N ASP A 178 9.27 -9.95 -8.63
CA ASP A 178 9.38 -9.47 -10.02
C ASP A 178 8.91 -8.02 -10.15
N LYS A 179 7.82 -7.65 -9.48
CA LYS A 179 7.31 -6.27 -9.45
C LYS A 179 8.23 -5.32 -8.71
N GLU A 180 8.76 -5.72 -7.55
CA GLU A 180 9.73 -4.92 -6.79
C GLU A 180 10.98 -4.64 -7.64
N THR A 181 11.49 -5.66 -8.33
CA THR A 181 12.63 -5.51 -9.25
C THR A 181 12.33 -4.51 -10.35
N ARG A 182 11.13 -4.54 -10.94
CA ARG A 182 10.71 -3.57 -11.96
C ARG A 182 10.60 -2.15 -11.41
N VAL A 183 10.04 -1.98 -10.21
CA VAL A 183 9.91 -0.66 -9.56
C VAL A 183 11.28 -0.07 -9.26
N ASN A 184 12.21 -0.87 -8.73
CA ASN A 184 13.57 -0.42 -8.45
C ASN A 184 14.31 0.00 -9.73
N LYS A 185 14.20 -0.77 -10.81
CA LYS A 185 14.74 -0.36 -12.12
C LYS A 185 14.15 0.95 -12.62
N LEU A 186 12.83 1.12 -12.47
CA LEU A 186 12.16 2.36 -12.89
C LEU A 186 12.65 3.56 -12.08
N LYS A 187 12.86 3.38 -10.78
CA LYS A 187 13.41 4.41 -9.87
C LYS A 187 14.83 4.80 -10.26
N GLU A 188 15.69 3.82 -10.57
CA GLU A 188 17.05 4.07 -11.06
C GLU A 188 17.03 4.90 -12.35
N SER A 189 16.24 4.48 -13.35
CA SER A 189 16.11 5.22 -14.60
C SER A 189 15.56 6.65 -14.40
N LEU A 190 14.57 6.82 -13.51
CA LEU A 190 14.02 8.17 -13.22
C LEU A 190 15.07 9.08 -12.58
N SER A 191 15.88 8.54 -11.67
CA SER A 191 16.98 9.26 -11.03
C SER A 191 18.08 9.66 -12.03
N GLU A 192 18.37 8.82 -13.03
CA GLU A 192 19.27 9.18 -14.13
C GLU A 192 18.70 10.33 -14.97
N TYR A 193 17.42 10.26 -15.33
CA TYR A 193 16.76 11.32 -16.12
C TYR A 193 16.68 12.66 -15.37
N GLU A 194 16.35 12.66 -14.08
CA GLU A 194 16.23 13.89 -13.27
C GLU A 194 17.58 14.64 -13.15
N ASN A 195 18.67 13.90 -12.92
CA ASN A 195 20.00 14.49 -12.82
C ASN A 195 20.54 14.93 -14.18
N GLY A 196 20.36 14.12 -15.23
CA GLY A 196 20.82 14.44 -16.58
C GLY A 196 20.14 15.68 -17.17
N PHE A 197 18.82 15.80 -17.04
CA PHE A 197 18.08 16.91 -17.65
C PHE A 197 18.31 18.26 -16.98
N ASN A 198 18.45 18.30 -15.64
CA ASN A 198 18.61 19.57 -14.92
C ASN A 198 19.96 20.24 -15.23
N PHE A 199 21.07 19.49 -15.27
CA PHE A 199 22.38 20.07 -15.58
C PHE A 199 22.58 20.37 -17.07
N VAL A 200 21.98 19.59 -17.96
CA VAL A 200 21.97 19.89 -19.40
C VAL A 200 21.17 21.17 -19.68
N GLY A 201 20.00 21.33 -19.04
CA GLY A 201 19.19 22.54 -19.14
C GLY A 201 19.91 23.78 -18.61
N LEU A 202 20.58 23.67 -17.46
CA LEU A 202 21.38 24.76 -16.90
C LEU A 202 22.59 25.12 -17.78
N PHE A 203 23.30 24.12 -18.31
CA PHE A 203 24.41 24.35 -19.25
C PHE A 203 23.92 25.10 -20.49
N GLN A 204 22.80 24.65 -21.07
CA GLN A 204 22.21 25.30 -22.24
C GLN A 204 21.81 26.74 -21.94
N GLY A 205 21.18 27.00 -20.79
CA GLY A 205 20.83 28.36 -20.36
C GLY A 205 22.04 29.27 -20.18
N PHE A 206 23.12 28.79 -19.58
CA PHE A 206 24.37 29.55 -19.49
C PHE A 206 25.07 29.73 -20.84
N ASP A 207 24.98 28.74 -21.74
CA ASP A 207 25.55 28.85 -23.09
C ASP A 207 24.85 29.93 -23.92
N ASP A 208 23.53 30.00 -23.85
CA ASP A 208 22.75 31.01 -24.55
C ASP A 208 23.00 32.41 -23.95
N LEU A 209 23.12 32.54 -22.63
CA LEU A 209 23.52 33.79 -21.98
C LEU A 209 24.95 34.23 -22.37
N ALA A 210 25.88 33.27 -22.54
CA ALA A 210 27.23 33.55 -22.99
C ALA A 210 27.26 34.09 -24.44
N LYS A 211 26.41 33.56 -25.32
CA LYS A 211 26.28 34.06 -26.70
C LYS A 211 25.77 35.49 -26.71
N GLU A 212 24.68 35.77 -26.00
CA GLU A 212 24.10 37.11 -25.92
C GLU A 212 25.09 38.14 -25.37
N LYS A 213 25.85 37.78 -24.32
CA LYS A 213 26.91 38.65 -23.77
C LYS A 213 28.13 38.79 -24.68
N SER A 214 28.45 37.78 -25.49
CA SER A 214 29.51 37.89 -26.49
C SER A 214 29.12 38.86 -27.61
N ASP A 215 27.87 38.82 -28.05
CA ASP A 215 27.35 39.76 -29.05
C ASP A 215 27.34 41.20 -28.51
N GLU A 216 26.93 41.40 -27.24
CA GLU A 216 27.03 42.69 -26.55
C GLU A 216 28.48 43.19 -26.50
N ARG A 217 29.44 42.32 -26.13
CA ARG A 217 30.87 42.64 -26.09
C ARG A 217 31.38 43.10 -27.47
N ASP A 218 31.02 42.37 -28.53
CA ASP A 218 31.51 42.64 -29.88
C ASP A 218 30.93 43.93 -30.44
N ASN A 219 29.67 44.24 -30.12
CA ASN A 219 29.06 45.53 -30.42
C ASN A 219 29.76 46.69 -29.67
N ILE A 220 30.04 46.54 -28.36
CA ILE A 220 30.79 47.55 -27.60
C ILE A 220 32.19 47.76 -28.20
N LEU A 221 32.88 46.68 -28.58
CA LEU A 221 34.21 46.74 -29.19
C LEU A 221 34.20 47.43 -30.55
N PHE A 222 33.13 47.24 -31.34
CA PHE A 222 32.93 47.98 -32.59
C PHE A 222 32.82 49.49 -32.33
N TRP A 223 31.95 49.91 -31.41
CA TRP A 223 31.80 51.33 -31.05
C TRP A 223 33.07 51.94 -30.46
N LEU A 224 33.83 51.17 -29.67
CA LEU A 224 35.11 51.59 -29.12
C LEU A 224 36.14 51.88 -30.23
N LYS A 225 36.20 51.05 -31.28
CA LYS A 225 37.03 51.30 -32.47
C LYS A 225 36.60 52.55 -33.23
N VAL A 226 35.29 52.74 -33.44
CA VAL A 226 34.73 53.93 -34.11
C VAL A 226 35.11 55.19 -33.35
N LEU A 227 34.96 55.19 -32.03
CA LEU A 227 35.26 56.35 -31.20
C LEU A 227 36.77 56.62 -31.10
N SER A 228 37.59 55.57 -31.09
CA SER A 228 39.05 55.71 -31.18
C SER A 228 39.47 56.36 -32.50
N ALA A 229 38.87 55.96 -33.62
CA ALA A 229 39.10 56.62 -34.90
C ALA A 229 38.62 58.08 -34.89
N LEU A 230 37.46 58.36 -34.29
CA LEU A 230 36.91 59.72 -34.18
C LEU A 230 37.81 60.67 -33.39
N VAL A 231 38.57 60.19 -32.40
CA VAL A 231 39.54 61.00 -31.66
C VAL A 231 40.78 61.31 -32.51
N VAL A 232 41.27 60.33 -33.28
CA VAL A 232 42.55 60.44 -34.00
C VAL A 232 42.39 61.14 -35.36
N LEU A 233 41.27 60.94 -36.05
CA LEU A 233 41.06 61.37 -37.43
C LEU A 233 41.05 62.90 -37.61
N PRO A 234 40.43 63.71 -36.73
CA PRO A 234 40.52 65.17 -36.80
C PRO A 234 41.96 65.67 -36.66
N VAL A 235 42.72 65.10 -35.72
CA VAL A 235 44.13 65.47 -35.48
C VAL A 235 44.98 65.14 -36.72
N LEU A 236 44.80 63.96 -37.30
CA LEU A 236 45.50 63.59 -38.53
C LEU A 236 45.11 64.48 -39.71
N ALA A 237 43.83 64.85 -39.84
CA ALA A 237 43.35 65.75 -40.88
C ALA A 237 44.01 67.13 -40.77
N GLU A 238 44.08 67.70 -39.56
CA GLU A 238 44.78 68.97 -39.31
C GLU A 238 46.27 68.87 -39.69
N LEU A 239 46.96 67.78 -39.32
CA LEU A 239 48.37 67.55 -39.69
C LEU A 239 48.57 67.45 -41.21
N ILE A 240 47.67 66.77 -41.93
CA ILE A 240 47.73 66.65 -43.39
C ILE A 240 47.51 68.02 -44.06
N ILE A 241 46.58 68.83 -43.55
CA ILE A 241 46.31 70.18 -44.06
C ILE A 241 47.54 71.07 -43.89
N ILE A 242 48.21 71.01 -42.71
CA ILE A 242 49.44 71.75 -42.44
C ILE A 242 50.55 71.30 -43.42
N TYR A 243 50.73 69.99 -43.60
CA TYR A 243 51.75 69.44 -44.49
C TYR A 243 51.55 69.89 -45.96
N LYS A 244 50.31 69.89 -46.47
CA LYS A 244 50.01 70.30 -47.85
C LYS A 244 50.17 71.80 -48.11
N ASN A 245 50.09 72.64 -47.09
CA ASN A 245 50.12 74.10 -47.22
C ASN A 245 51.35 74.73 -46.56
N ILE A 246 52.44 73.97 -46.46
CA ILE A 246 53.68 74.37 -45.76
C ILE A 246 54.34 75.61 -46.36
N ASP A 247 54.12 75.86 -47.65
CA ASP A 247 54.66 77.02 -48.37
C ASP A 247 53.84 78.31 -48.11
N ASN A 248 52.63 78.20 -47.56
CA ASN A 248 51.71 79.32 -47.39
C ASN A 248 50.95 79.29 -46.05
N ILE A 249 51.70 79.06 -44.97
CA ILE A 249 51.17 78.87 -43.59
C ILE A 249 50.37 80.08 -43.09
N ALA A 250 50.70 81.30 -43.54
CA ALA A 250 50.00 82.51 -43.14
C ALA A 250 48.52 82.51 -43.58
N ALA A 251 48.19 81.88 -44.71
CA ALA A 251 46.83 81.85 -45.25
C ALA A 251 45.88 80.87 -44.52
N ILE A 252 46.43 79.87 -43.84
CA ILE A 252 45.66 78.82 -43.15
C ILE A 252 45.56 79.03 -41.63
N LYS A 253 46.36 79.95 -41.07
CA LYS A 253 46.51 80.17 -39.62
C LYS A 253 45.20 80.52 -38.93
N ASP A 254 44.42 81.46 -39.48
CA ASP A 254 43.19 81.92 -38.85
C ASP A 254 42.10 80.84 -38.87
N GLY A 255 42.02 80.03 -39.93
CA GLY A 255 41.11 78.88 -40.02
C GLY A 255 41.46 77.76 -39.05
N LEU A 256 42.75 77.46 -38.85
CA LEU A 256 43.22 76.49 -37.87
C LEU A 256 42.89 76.93 -36.44
N ILE A 257 43.09 78.20 -36.09
CA ILE A 257 42.78 78.73 -34.75
C ILE A 257 41.29 78.61 -34.42
N VAL A 258 40.41 78.87 -35.40
CA VAL A 258 38.96 78.71 -35.23
C VAL A 258 38.56 77.23 -35.13
N SER A 259 39.25 76.33 -35.83
CA SER A 259 38.97 74.88 -35.82
C SER A 259 39.36 74.17 -34.52
N ILE A 260 40.39 74.66 -33.81
CA ILE A 260 40.92 74.03 -32.59
C ILE A 260 39.86 73.90 -31.48
N PHE A 261 39.01 74.91 -31.28
CA PHE A 261 38.02 74.87 -30.19
C PHE A 261 36.96 73.78 -30.40
N PRO A 262 36.31 73.67 -31.59
CA PRO A 262 35.44 72.54 -31.91
C PRO A 262 36.14 71.18 -31.88
N THR A 263 37.37 71.05 -32.41
CA THR A 263 38.07 69.75 -32.46
C THR A 263 38.49 69.29 -31.07
N LEU A 264 38.98 70.19 -30.22
CA LEU A 264 39.28 69.89 -28.82
C LEU A 264 38.02 69.50 -28.03
N SER A 265 36.91 70.22 -28.23
CA SER A 265 35.64 69.91 -27.57
C SER A 265 35.10 68.54 -27.99
N LEU A 266 35.12 68.24 -29.29
CA LEU A 266 34.73 66.94 -29.83
C LEU A 266 35.63 65.83 -29.30
N ALA A 267 36.94 66.05 -29.24
CA ALA A 267 37.90 65.09 -28.71
C ALA A 267 37.64 64.81 -27.22
N ALA A 268 37.38 65.84 -26.40
CA ALA A 268 37.05 65.67 -24.98
C ALA A 268 35.79 64.83 -24.77
N ILE A 269 34.73 65.11 -25.54
CA ILE A 269 33.47 64.34 -25.50
C ILE A 269 33.72 62.89 -25.95
N ALA A 270 34.45 62.69 -27.04
CA ALA A 270 34.78 61.37 -27.55
C ALA A 270 35.65 60.56 -26.55
N ILE A 271 36.62 61.19 -25.88
CA ILE A 271 37.42 60.52 -24.84
C ILE A 271 36.55 60.12 -23.63
N TYR A 272 35.58 60.96 -23.24
CA TYR A 272 34.66 60.64 -22.16
C TYR A 272 33.84 59.38 -22.48
N TYR A 273 33.18 59.36 -23.65
CA TYR A 273 32.42 58.18 -24.08
C TYR A 273 33.31 56.96 -24.32
N PHE A 274 34.58 57.15 -24.72
CA PHE A 274 35.55 56.07 -24.87
C PHE A 274 35.79 55.38 -23.54
N ARG A 275 35.97 56.17 -22.48
CA ARG A 275 36.17 55.65 -21.12
C ARG A 275 34.94 54.87 -20.62
N VAL A 276 33.73 55.39 -20.88
CA VAL A 276 32.48 54.71 -20.51
C VAL A 276 32.34 53.37 -21.26
N LEU A 277 32.56 53.36 -22.57
CA LEU A 277 32.51 52.12 -23.36
C LEU A 277 33.60 51.12 -22.95
N LEU A 278 34.81 51.59 -22.64
CA LEU A 278 35.89 50.75 -22.16
C LEU A 278 35.57 50.11 -20.80
N PHE A 279 34.89 50.85 -19.90
CA PHE A 279 34.43 50.32 -18.63
C PHE A 279 33.37 49.22 -18.84
N ASN A 280 32.36 49.49 -19.67
CA ASN A 280 31.31 48.50 -19.99
C ASN A 280 31.91 47.26 -20.68
N TYR A 281 32.88 47.42 -21.58
CA TYR A 281 33.60 46.31 -22.22
C TYR A 281 34.29 45.42 -21.19
N LYS A 282 34.98 46.01 -20.20
CA LYS A 282 35.62 45.25 -19.11
C LYS A 282 34.59 44.52 -18.25
N SER A 283 33.48 45.18 -17.90
CA SER A 283 32.39 44.56 -17.13
C SER A 283 31.78 43.36 -17.87
N VAL A 284 31.43 43.50 -19.15
CA VAL A 284 30.87 42.39 -19.95
C VAL A 284 31.88 41.25 -20.08
N LYS A 285 33.17 41.55 -20.26
CA LYS A 285 34.23 40.52 -20.28
C LYS A 285 34.32 39.77 -18.95
N SER A 286 34.18 40.46 -17.82
CA SER A 286 34.17 39.86 -16.48
C SER A 286 32.94 38.96 -16.28
N GLN A 287 31.77 39.39 -16.74
CA GLN A 287 30.54 38.60 -16.73
C GLN A 287 30.69 37.32 -17.57
N LEU A 288 31.27 37.40 -18.78
CA LEU A 288 31.55 36.25 -19.63
C LEU A 288 32.46 35.22 -18.95
N LEU A 289 33.52 35.67 -18.28
CA LEU A 289 34.43 34.79 -17.54
C LEU A 289 33.69 34.01 -16.42
N GLN A 290 32.79 34.69 -15.70
CA GLN A 290 31.97 34.08 -14.67
C GLN A 290 30.94 33.10 -15.25
N ILE A 291 30.38 33.36 -16.43
CA ILE A 291 29.45 32.45 -17.12
C ILE A 291 30.21 31.20 -17.61
N ASP A 292 31.39 31.36 -18.21
CA ASP A 292 32.20 30.23 -18.69
C ASP A 292 32.64 29.32 -17.55
N LEU A 293 32.93 29.87 -16.36
CA LEU A 293 33.18 29.07 -15.17
C LEU A 293 31.96 28.20 -14.82
N ARG A 294 30.76 28.77 -14.78
CA ARG A 294 29.52 28.03 -14.49
C ARG A 294 29.20 26.98 -15.57
N LYS A 295 29.42 27.28 -16.85
CA LYS A 295 29.29 26.30 -17.96
C LYS A 295 30.26 25.13 -17.76
N THR A 296 31.51 25.42 -17.46
CA THR A 296 32.55 24.40 -17.24
C THR A 296 32.19 23.51 -16.04
N LEU A 297 31.69 24.11 -14.96
CA LEU A 297 31.24 23.41 -13.77
C LEU A 297 30.00 22.53 -14.02
N CYS A 298 28.99 23.02 -14.77
CA CYS A 298 27.82 22.23 -15.15
C CYS A 298 28.22 21.02 -16.02
N ARG A 299 29.13 21.24 -16.98
CA ARG A 299 29.66 20.16 -17.83
C ARG A 299 30.52 19.16 -17.04
N PHE A 300 31.26 19.63 -16.04
CA PHE A 300 32.01 18.75 -15.14
C PHE A 300 31.06 17.91 -14.27
N ILE A 301 30.01 18.52 -13.71
CA ILE A 301 29.03 17.77 -12.91
C ILE A 301 28.28 16.72 -13.71
N GLN A 302 27.91 17.02 -14.96
CA GLN A 302 27.23 16.04 -15.80
C GLN A 302 28.04 14.73 -15.88
N HIS A 303 29.37 14.83 -16.08
CA HIS A 303 30.29 13.69 -16.03
C HIS A 303 30.57 13.18 -14.60
N TYR A 304 30.54 14.04 -13.58
CA TYR A 304 30.75 13.66 -12.18
C TYR A 304 29.55 12.91 -11.58
N SER A 305 28.31 13.19 -12.02
CA SER A 305 27.10 12.52 -11.53
C SER A 305 27.13 11.02 -11.83
N GLU A 306 27.70 10.66 -12.99
CA GLU A 306 28.00 9.27 -13.40
C GLU A 306 29.02 8.58 -12.49
N TYR A 307 29.90 9.33 -11.79
CA TYR A 307 30.93 8.83 -10.86
C TYR A 307 30.60 9.06 -9.36
N SER A 308 29.50 9.76 -9.04
CA SER A 308 29.25 10.33 -7.71
C SER A 308 28.80 9.34 -6.64
N SER A 309 28.35 8.15 -7.02
CA SER A 309 27.94 7.10 -6.08
C SER A 309 29.11 6.59 -5.23
N GLU A 310 30.34 6.63 -5.75
CA GLU A 310 31.56 6.24 -5.04
C GLU A 310 32.13 7.36 -4.15
N ILE A 311 32.02 8.63 -4.56
CA ILE A 311 32.67 9.77 -3.87
C ILE A 311 31.77 10.45 -2.81
N LYS A 312 30.43 10.33 -2.90
CA LYS A 312 29.49 10.86 -1.88
C LYS A 312 29.76 10.37 -0.45
N LYS A 313 30.45 9.23 -0.30
CA LYS A 313 30.85 8.70 1.02
C LYS A 313 32.07 9.39 1.63
N GLN A 314 32.86 10.14 0.85
CA GLN A 314 34.14 10.68 1.32
C GLN A 314 34.18 12.20 1.51
N ASP A 315 33.41 13.03 0.78
CA ASP A 315 33.61 14.48 0.87
C ASP A 315 32.37 15.37 0.55
N SER A 316 31.40 15.43 1.46
CA SER A 316 30.15 16.23 1.28
C SER A 316 30.37 17.75 1.32
N GLU A 317 31.45 18.23 1.95
CA GLU A 317 31.74 19.66 2.12
C GLU A 317 32.15 20.32 0.80
N SER A 318 32.90 19.59 -0.04
CA SER A 318 33.28 20.02 -1.39
C SER A 318 32.07 20.22 -2.31
N LEU A 319 31.00 19.44 -2.12
CA LEU A 319 29.76 19.56 -2.90
C LEU A 319 28.99 20.84 -2.57
N ALA A 320 28.89 21.19 -1.29
CA ALA A 320 28.23 22.41 -0.84
C ALA A 320 28.95 23.69 -1.30
N LYS A 321 30.29 23.66 -1.37
CA LYS A 321 31.09 24.77 -1.92
C LYS A 321 30.92 24.90 -3.44
N PHE A 322 30.79 23.79 -4.14
CA PHE A 322 30.48 23.78 -5.57
C PHE A 322 29.12 24.42 -5.87
N GLU A 323 28.07 24.03 -5.15
CA GLU A 323 26.71 24.57 -5.36
C GLU A 323 26.68 26.09 -5.16
N ASN A 324 27.37 26.59 -4.14
CA ASN A 324 27.50 28.03 -3.90
C ASN A 324 28.17 28.78 -5.06
N ILE A 325 29.14 28.17 -5.76
CA ILE A 325 29.78 28.80 -6.93
C ILE A 325 28.81 28.87 -8.11
N ILE A 326 28.04 27.81 -8.37
CA ILE A 326 27.02 27.79 -9.43
C ILE A 326 25.93 28.83 -9.18
N PHE A 327 25.39 28.90 -7.97
CA PHE A 327 24.23 29.74 -7.64
C PHE A 327 24.58 31.14 -7.14
N SER A 328 25.86 31.49 -7.02
CA SER A 328 26.28 32.87 -6.74
C SER A 328 25.81 33.83 -7.84
N GLY A 329 25.52 35.09 -7.51
CA GLY A 329 25.15 36.11 -8.49
C GLY A 329 26.29 36.47 -9.45
N ILE A 330 25.96 36.94 -10.66
CA ILE A 330 26.95 37.48 -11.61
C ILE A 330 27.28 38.92 -11.18
N VAL A 331 28.52 39.17 -10.77
CA VAL A 331 28.93 40.48 -10.25
C VAL A 331 29.47 41.36 -11.39
N THR A 332 29.08 42.63 -11.42
CA THR A 332 29.35 43.58 -12.51
C THR A 332 30.67 44.37 -12.38
N GLU A 333 31.38 44.28 -11.24
CA GLU A 333 32.60 45.05 -10.97
C GLU A 333 33.82 44.16 -10.67
N ASP A 334 34.94 44.42 -11.33
CA ASP A 334 36.23 43.72 -11.15
C ASP A 334 36.81 43.84 -9.71
N GLY A 335 36.32 44.80 -8.90
CA GLY A 335 36.80 45.06 -7.53
C GLY A 335 36.20 44.18 -6.44
N ASN A 336 35.13 43.44 -6.73
CA ASN A 336 34.46 42.51 -5.81
C ASN A 336 34.32 41.14 -6.47
N LEU A 337 35.42 40.60 -7.02
CA LEU A 337 35.53 39.15 -7.21
C LEU A 337 35.37 38.52 -5.82
N PRO A 338 34.29 37.78 -5.54
CA PRO A 338 34.14 37.16 -4.24
C PRO A 338 35.28 36.15 -4.07
N SER A 339 35.66 35.87 -2.82
CA SER A 339 36.59 34.79 -2.43
C SER A 339 36.27 33.41 -3.03
N THR A 340 35.19 33.27 -3.81
CA THR A 340 34.89 32.17 -4.73
C THR A 340 35.98 31.84 -5.76
N PHE A 341 36.87 32.76 -6.12
CA PHE A 341 37.96 32.45 -7.06
C PHE A 341 39.08 31.60 -6.43
N ASP A 342 39.21 31.59 -5.09
CA ASP A 342 40.06 30.61 -4.36
C ASP A 342 39.51 29.17 -4.43
N GLY A 343 38.24 29.00 -4.80
CA GLY A 343 37.64 27.68 -5.03
C GLY A 343 38.21 26.97 -6.26
N VAL A 344 38.72 27.71 -7.25
CA VAL A 344 39.33 27.15 -8.47
C VAL A 344 40.61 26.38 -8.17
N GLU A 345 41.38 26.82 -7.17
CA GLU A 345 42.60 26.13 -6.73
C GLU A 345 42.29 24.80 -6.01
N GLN A 346 41.14 24.72 -5.32
CA GLN A 346 40.65 23.47 -4.72
C GLN A 346 40.03 22.52 -5.74
N ILE A 347 39.37 23.04 -6.78
CA ILE A 347 38.91 22.24 -7.93
C ILE A 347 40.11 21.62 -8.67
N GLY A 348 41.24 22.33 -8.76
CA GLY A 348 42.50 21.77 -9.27
C GLY A 348 43.02 20.57 -8.46
N LYS A 349 42.74 20.50 -7.14
CA LYS A 349 43.02 19.32 -6.31
C LYS A 349 42.04 18.17 -6.58
N LEU A 350 40.75 18.46 -6.77
CA LEU A 350 39.72 17.47 -7.13
C LEU A 350 39.94 16.84 -8.51
N ILE A 351 40.36 17.64 -9.50
CA ILE A 351 40.72 17.14 -10.84
C ILE A 351 41.97 16.23 -10.77
N LYS A 352 42.91 16.51 -9.86
CA LYS A 352 44.08 15.66 -9.63
C LYS A 352 43.74 14.36 -8.92
N SER A 353 42.83 14.37 -7.95
CA SER A 353 42.41 13.14 -7.25
C SER A 353 41.51 12.23 -8.11
N ALA A 354 40.74 12.77 -9.05
CA ALA A 354 39.98 11.98 -10.02
C ALA A 354 40.84 11.31 -11.12
N LYS A 355 42.12 11.68 -11.23
CA LYS A 355 43.07 11.13 -12.21
C LYS A 355 44.05 10.12 -11.59
N SER A 356 43.92 9.82 -10.29
CA SER A 356 44.76 8.86 -9.56
C SER A 356 44.07 7.54 -9.33
#